data_AF-E1ZAH3-F1
#
_entry.id   AF-E1ZAH3-F1
#
_cell.length_a   1.000
_cell.length_b   1.000
_cell.length_c   1.000
_cell.angle_alpha   90.00
_cell.angle_beta   90.00
_cell.angle_gamma   90.00
#
_symmetry.space_group_name_H-M   'P 1'
#
loop_
_entity.id
_entity.type
_entity.pdbx_description
1 polymer ?
#
loop_
_entity_poly.entity_id
_entity_poly.type
_entity_poly.pdbx_seq_one_letter_code
_entity_poly.pdbx_strand_id
1 'polypeptide(L)'
;MAPKRAREASQGVGRAKSSRGASKAAGSVEDIEDIKFTLAEIRSSLLAWYDENHRVLPWRRNPHSKLSAEAVAAAAAAGQEGAPLDLPRNEFVYYVWICEVMSQQASRAGSSTQVSRAAEYFRRWVARWPTVQALAGASQEEVNELWAGLGYYRRARYLLDGAKYIVGQLDGSFPTTAAELQAIPGVVTPAVMELGATVCVPNTDPKCGECPVSASCAALRAVRRHEEAGGRAGEAGAPRVTDYPAKVEKAEKREEAVAVAVVQLLPAGVAPSAAAAPPHRAASRFLLVQRPATGLLAGLWQFPLLPLGPEAEGSPRRQHQLMDAYLEAQLGVQLQQQGAASGQARGGGGGGAGGGVRVVGRHPLGQVVHVFSHIRMTMKVEAVVLQGDLDTSARGADEAADLAALQWVPGGEMGGKGLSSGVKKVYKLFTDACSKAASKQSITAFFRPKAPAAAAADGAASA
;
A
#
# COMPACT_ATOMS: atom_id res chain seq x y z
N MET A 1 -26.76 23.41 83.07
CA MET A 1 -27.20 24.81 83.22
C MET A 1 -27.30 25.44 81.83
N ALA A 2 -28.51 25.79 81.39
CA ALA A 2 -28.74 26.67 80.24
C ALA A 2 -28.49 28.15 80.67
N PRO A 3 -28.85 29.19 79.88
CA PRO A 3 -28.54 29.59 78.49
C PRO A 3 -28.16 31.10 78.42
N LYS A 4 -28.12 31.72 77.21
CA LYS A 4 -28.49 33.14 76.83
C LYS A 4 -27.52 33.70 75.76
N ARG A 5 -27.92 34.07 74.53
CA ARG A 5 -28.67 35.27 74.03
C ARG A 5 -28.09 36.65 74.41
N ALA A 6 -27.66 37.42 73.41
CA ALA A 6 -27.89 38.88 73.15
C ALA A 6 -26.88 39.38 72.08
N ARG A 7 -27.23 40.09 70.97
CA ARG A 7 -27.60 41.53 70.81
C ARG A 7 -26.51 42.47 71.37
N GLU A 8 -26.04 43.57 70.78
CA GLU A 8 -26.50 44.60 69.82
C GLU A 8 -25.23 45.40 69.39
N ALA A 9 -25.05 45.82 68.14
CA ALA A 9 -25.33 47.14 67.57
C ALA A 9 -24.64 48.37 68.22
N SER A 10 -23.80 49.08 67.45
CA SER A 10 -23.78 50.55 67.21
C SER A 10 -22.36 51.04 66.86
N GLN A 11 -22.08 51.50 65.64
CA GLN A 11 -22.21 52.87 65.10
C GLN A 11 -20.86 53.60 65.01
N GLY A 12 -20.55 54.04 63.80
CA GLY A 12 -19.45 54.95 63.47
C GLY A 12 -19.61 55.41 62.03
N VAL A 13 -20.52 56.34 61.80
CA VAL A 13 -20.77 56.99 60.50
C VAL A 13 -19.87 58.21 60.37
N GLY A 14 -19.09 58.27 59.28
CA GLY A 14 -18.27 59.40 58.87
C GLY A 14 -18.25 59.57 57.35
N ARG A 15 -19.26 60.29 56.85
CA ARG A 15 -19.51 60.86 55.50
C ARG A 15 -18.36 61.80 55.07
N ALA A 16 -17.96 62.10 53.83
CA ALA A 16 -18.24 61.72 52.44
C ALA A 16 -17.18 62.41 51.53
N LYS A 17 -16.99 61.96 50.29
CA LYS A 17 -17.14 62.79 49.07
C LYS A 17 -16.98 61.95 47.79
N SER A 18 -17.93 62.17 46.88
CA SER A 18 -18.05 61.50 45.58
C SER A 18 -17.17 62.13 44.50
N SER A 19 -16.78 61.32 43.51
CA SER A 19 -16.76 61.76 42.12
C SER A 19 -17.14 60.62 41.18
N ARG A 20 -18.20 60.89 40.41
CA ARG A 20 -18.72 60.25 39.19
C ARG A 20 -17.60 59.66 38.30
N GLY A 21 -17.79 58.61 37.51
CA GLY A 21 -18.95 57.83 37.13
C GLY A 21 -18.61 57.01 35.88
N ALA A 22 -19.33 55.92 35.63
CA ALA A 22 -19.70 55.38 34.31
C ALA A 22 -20.31 53.99 34.53
N SER A 23 -21.61 53.88 34.25
CA SER A 23 -22.37 52.64 34.22
C SER A 23 -21.68 51.60 33.33
N LYS A 24 -21.36 50.43 33.88
CA LYS A 24 -21.05 49.25 33.08
C LYS A 24 -22.32 48.39 33.07
N ALA A 25 -22.93 48.27 31.90
CA ALA A 25 -24.04 47.38 31.63
C ALA A 25 -23.68 45.97 32.11
N ALA A 26 -24.45 45.45 33.06
CA ALA A 26 -24.40 44.06 33.47
C ALA A 26 -25.07 43.24 32.35
N GLY A 27 -24.28 42.79 31.38
CA GLY A 27 -24.61 41.59 30.63
C GLY A 27 -24.27 40.42 31.53
N SER A 28 -25.28 39.78 32.13
CA SER A 28 -25.12 38.46 32.73
C SER A 28 -24.66 37.52 31.63
N VAL A 29 -23.40 37.10 31.68
CA VAL A 29 -22.91 35.98 30.86
C VAL A 29 -23.68 34.76 31.35
N GLU A 30 -24.55 34.21 30.51
CA GLU A 30 -25.26 32.97 30.80
C GLU A 30 -24.24 31.87 31.10
N ASP A 31 -24.44 31.16 32.21
CA ASP A 31 -23.56 30.08 32.63
C ASP A 31 -23.72 28.90 31.65
N ILE A 32 -22.63 28.18 31.34
CA ILE A 32 -22.66 27.13 30.31
C ILE A 32 -23.62 25.98 30.68
N GLU A 33 -23.94 25.86 31.97
CA GLU A 33 -24.90 24.91 32.55
C GLU A 33 -26.37 25.30 32.29
N ASP A 34 -26.64 26.55 31.92
CA ASP A 34 -27.98 27.05 31.55
C ASP A 34 -28.27 26.94 30.04
N ILE A 35 -27.23 26.63 29.24
CA ILE A 35 -27.36 26.48 27.79
C ILE A 35 -27.99 25.13 27.46
N LYS A 36 -29.31 25.14 27.26
CA LYS A 36 -30.07 23.96 26.85
C LYS A 36 -30.09 23.88 25.33
N PHE A 37 -29.33 22.94 24.78
CA PHE A 37 -29.52 22.51 23.39
C PHE A 37 -30.36 21.24 23.35
N THR A 38 -31.27 21.20 22.41
CA THR A 38 -31.91 19.95 22.02
C THR A 38 -31.00 19.17 21.08
N LEU A 39 -31.10 17.85 21.12
CA LEU A 39 -30.42 16.97 20.16
C LEU A 39 -30.80 17.30 18.70
N ALA A 40 -31.98 17.91 18.50
CA ALA A 40 -32.45 18.42 17.22
C ALA A 40 -31.67 19.66 16.73
N GLU A 41 -31.38 20.62 17.62
CA GLU A 41 -30.62 21.84 17.28
C GLU A 41 -29.15 21.55 16.98
N ILE A 42 -28.53 20.64 17.73
CA ILE A 42 -27.17 20.17 17.45
C ILE A 42 -27.14 19.48 16.09
N ARG A 43 -28.12 18.60 15.83
CA ARG A 43 -28.21 17.88 14.56
C ARG A 43 -28.44 18.83 13.39
N SER A 44 -29.34 19.81 13.50
CA SER A 44 -29.64 20.74 12.40
C SER A 44 -28.44 21.62 12.07
N SER A 45 -27.76 22.15 13.09
CA SER A 45 -26.56 23.00 12.91
C SER A 45 -25.39 22.23 12.29
N LEU A 46 -25.11 21.01 12.78
CA LEU A 46 -24.05 20.15 12.23
C LEU A 46 -24.33 19.72 10.80
N LEU A 47 -25.58 19.36 10.49
CA LEU A 47 -25.97 18.97 9.13
C LEU A 47 -25.87 20.16 8.18
N ALA A 48 -26.35 21.35 8.57
CA ALA A 48 -26.23 22.56 7.76
C ALA A 48 -24.76 22.91 7.46
N TRP A 49 -23.89 22.87 8.47
CA TRP A 49 -22.46 23.09 8.27
C TRP A 49 -21.85 22.03 7.32
N TYR A 50 -22.22 20.75 7.49
CA TYR A 50 -21.74 19.67 6.62
C TYR A 50 -22.19 19.87 5.16
N ASP A 51 -23.44 20.25 4.93
CA ASP A 51 -23.99 20.49 3.59
C ASP A 51 -23.23 21.59 2.84
N GLU A 52 -22.76 22.61 3.56
CA GLU A 52 -21.96 23.71 3.02
C GLU A 52 -20.47 23.40 2.87
N ASN A 53 -19.89 22.62 3.79
CA ASN A 53 -18.42 22.52 3.96
C ASN A 53 -17.84 21.14 3.65
N HIS A 54 -18.65 20.14 3.29
CA HIS A 54 -18.15 18.80 3.00
C HIS A 54 -17.17 18.80 1.80
N ARG A 55 -16.13 17.98 1.91
CA ARG A 55 -15.19 17.75 0.81
C ARG A 55 -15.88 16.97 -0.31
N VAL A 56 -15.70 17.41 -1.56
CA VAL A 56 -16.14 16.67 -2.75
C VAL A 56 -15.20 15.48 -2.97
N LEU A 57 -15.69 14.28 -2.68
CA LEU A 57 -14.96 13.03 -2.87
C LEU A 57 -15.72 12.11 -3.84
N PRO A 58 -15.03 11.32 -4.70
CA PRO A 58 -15.68 10.51 -5.75
C PRO A 58 -16.75 9.50 -5.28
N TRP A 59 -16.76 9.14 -3.99
CA TRP A 59 -17.66 8.16 -3.37
C TRP A 59 -18.65 8.78 -2.37
N ARG A 60 -18.59 10.10 -2.13
CA ARG A 60 -19.43 10.78 -1.13
C ARG A 60 -20.70 11.34 -1.73
N ARG A 61 -21.67 11.62 -0.84
CA ARG A 61 -22.81 12.45 -1.18
C ARG A 61 -22.43 13.86 -1.55
N ASN A 62 -22.77 14.29 -2.79
CA ASN A 62 -22.64 15.67 -3.23
C ASN A 62 -24.04 16.31 -3.33
N PRO A 63 -24.56 16.93 -2.26
CA PRO A 63 -25.84 17.64 -2.29
C PRO A 63 -25.89 18.79 -3.33
N HIS A 64 -24.75 19.20 -3.91
CA HIS A 64 -24.69 20.21 -4.99
C HIS A 64 -24.75 19.62 -6.40
N SER A 65 -24.86 18.29 -6.57
CA SER A 65 -25.23 17.72 -7.86
C SER A 65 -26.68 18.08 -8.15
N LYS A 66 -26.90 18.99 -9.11
CA LYS A 66 -28.20 19.60 -9.43
C LYS A 66 -29.30 18.57 -9.70
N LEU A 67 -30.01 18.13 -8.65
CA LEU A 67 -31.33 17.54 -8.74
C LEU A 67 -32.34 18.65 -8.43
N SER A 68 -33.38 18.79 -9.25
CA SER A 68 -34.45 19.76 -9.00
C SER A 68 -35.24 19.37 -7.75
N ALA A 69 -35.80 20.36 -7.04
CA ALA A 69 -36.63 20.11 -5.85
C ALA A 69 -37.81 19.16 -6.13
N GLU A 70 -38.33 19.16 -7.35
CA GLU A 70 -39.37 18.24 -7.83
C GLU A 70 -38.87 16.79 -7.96
N ALA A 71 -37.63 16.57 -8.39
CA ALA A 71 -37.02 15.25 -8.46
C ALA A 71 -36.76 14.65 -7.07
N VAL A 72 -36.40 15.50 -6.10
CA VAL A 72 -36.23 15.10 -4.69
C VAL A 72 -37.58 14.71 -4.06
N ALA A 73 -38.65 15.47 -4.35
CA ALA A 73 -40.00 15.16 -3.85
C ALA A 73 -40.59 13.89 -4.48
N ALA A 74 -40.35 13.65 -5.77
CA ALA A 74 -40.80 12.44 -6.47
C ALA A 74 -40.11 11.16 -5.95
N ALA A 75 -38.80 11.22 -5.65
CA ALA A 75 -38.06 10.09 -5.08
C ALA A 75 -38.53 9.73 -3.66
N ALA A 76 -38.87 10.74 -2.85
CA ALA A 76 -39.43 10.53 -1.51
C ALA A 76 -40.82 9.87 -1.55
N ALA A 77 -41.68 10.26 -2.50
CA ALA A 77 -43.01 9.66 -2.68
C ALA A 77 -42.94 8.20 -3.19
N ALA A 78 -41.88 7.82 -3.90
CA ALA A 78 -41.65 6.46 -4.39
C ALA A 78 -40.98 5.53 -3.35
N GLY A 79 -40.75 5.97 -2.12
CA GLY A 79 -40.04 5.19 -1.09
C GLY A 79 -38.55 4.98 -1.40
N GLN A 80 -37.98 5.76 -2.32
CA GLN A 80 -36.56 5.73 -2.67
C GLN A 80 -35.84 6.82 -1.88
N GLU A 81 -35.42 6.49 -0.65
CA GLU A 81 -34.54 7.36 0.14
C GLU A 81 -33.13 7.44 -0.50
N GLY A 82 -32.95 8.51 -1.30
CA GLY A 82 -31.73 9.26 -1.63
C GLY A 82 -30.42 8.49 -1.83
N ALA A 83 -29.80 8.64 -3.01
CA ALA A 83 -28.41 8.33 -3.28
C ALA A 83 -27.71 9.56 -3.91
N PRO A 84 -26.38 9.68 -3.79
CA PRO A 84 -25.63 10.88 -4.20
C PRO A 84 -25.00 10.91 -5.59
N LEU A 85 -25.04 9.76 -6.22
CA LEU A 85 -24.98 9.59 -7.64
C LEU A 85 -26.36 8.97 -7.90
N ASP A 86 -26.97 9.14 -9.05
CA ASP A 86 -28.21 8.44 -9.43
C ASP A 86 -27.97 6.92 -9.60
N LEU A 87 -27.21 6.31 -8.69
CA LEU A 87 -26.85 4.91 -8.61
C LEU A 87 -27.86 4.21 -7.71
N PRO A 88 -28.26 2.97 -8.07
CA PRO A 88 -29.06 2.16 -7.17
C PRO A 88 -28.31 1.90 -5.85
N ARG A 89 -29.08 1.61 -4.80
CA ARG A 89 -28.57 1.43 -3.43
C ARG A 89 -27.35 0.50 -3.37
N ASN A 90 -27.40 -0.58 -4.14
CA ASN A 90 -26.41 -1.65 -4.08
C ASN A 90 -25.03 -1.18 -4.56
N GLU A 91 -24.99 -0.42 -5.65
CA GLU A 91 -23.81 0.21 -6.23
C GLU A 91 -23.28 1.31 -5.31
N PHE A 92 -24.16 2.08 -4.68
CA PHE A 92 -23.75 3.08 -3.70
C PHE A 92 -23.05 2.44 -2.50
N VAL A 93 -23.65 1.39 -1.91
CA VAL A 93 -23.05 0.68 -0.76
C VAL A 93 -21.74 0.02 -1.16
N TYR A 94 -21.67 -0.58 -2.35
CA TYR A 94 -20.43 -1.11 -2.91
C TYR A 94 -19.32 -0.03 -2.97
N TYR A 95 -19.64 1.16 -3.48
CA TYR A 95 -18.66 2.25 -3.63
C TYR A 95 -18.16 2.75 -2.27
N VAL A 96 -19.07 2.90 -1.30
CA VAL A 96 -18.70 3.27 0.08
C VAL A 96 -17.78 2.21 0.69
N TRP A 97 -18.13 0.92 0.56
CA TRP A 97 -17.34 -0.18 1.10
C TRP A 97 -15.91 -0.22 0.54
N ILE A 98 -15.74 -0.11 -0.78
CA ILE A 98 -14.42 -0.07 -1.43
C ILE A 98 -13.58 1.10 -0.92
N CYS A 99 -14.19 2.28 -0.81
CA CYS A 99 -13.49 3.46 -0.29
C CYS A 99 -13.00 3.26 1.14
N GLU A 100 -13.88 2.79 2.04
CA GLU A 100 -13.53 2.59 3.45
C GLU A 100 -12.32 1.66 3.57
N VAL A 101 -12.31 0.57 2.80
CA VAL A 101 -11.19 -0.37 2.80
C VAL A 101 -9.91 0.23 2.22
N MET A 102 -9.99 1.02 1.14
CA MET A 102 -8.82 1.71 0.56
C MET A 102 -8.23 2.76 1.52
N SER A 103 -9.09 3.50 2.23
CA SER A 103 -8.71 4.62 3.09
C SER A 103 -7.98 4.20 4.37
N GLN A 104 -8.19 2.96 4.84
CA GLN A 104 -7.59 2.39 6.06
C GLN A 104 -6.04 2.37 6.12
N GLN A 105 -5.31 2.54 5.00
CA GLN A 105 -3.84 2.44 4.99
C GLN A 105 -3.11 3.44 4.12
N ALA A 106 -3.77 4.46 3.60
CA ALA A 106 -3.03 5.51 2.92
C ALA A 106 -2.11 6.33 3.89
N SER A 107 -1.90 5.84 5.12
CA SER A 107 -0.91 6.24 6.12
C SER A 107 0.54 5.91 5.73
N ARG A 108 1.10 6.65 4.78
CA ARG A 108 2.55 6.91 4.75
C ARG A 108 2.80 8.38 4.39
N ALA A 109 3.17 9.14 5.43
CA ALA A 109 3.83 10.46 5.47
C ALA A 109 3.21 11.62 4.65
N GLY A 110 2.79 12.66 5.38
CA GLY A 110 2.59 14.01 4.84
C GLY A 110 1.14 14.35 4.54
N SER A 111 0.71 15.51 5.03
CA SER A 111 -0.62 16.13 4.92
C SER A 111 -1.24 16.10 3.51
N SER A 112 -2.58 16.18 3.47
CA SER A 112 -3.47 16.34 2.29
C SER A 112 -3.39 15.33 1.13
N THR A 113 -2.42 14.41 1.10
CA THR A 113 -2.18 13.47 -0.02
C THR A 113 -2.89 12.12 0.14
N GLN A 114 -3.38 11.78 1.33
CA GLN A 114 -3.94 10.47 1.67
C GLN A 114 -5.24 10.17 0.90
N VAL A 115 -6.21 11.08 1.00
CA VAL A 115 -7.53 10.94 0.36
C VAL A 115 -7.40 11.08 -1.16
N SER A 116 -6.52 11.95 -1.63
CA SER A 116 -6.24 12.15 -3.06
C SER A 116 -5.65 10.89 -3.71
N ARG A 117 -4.72 10.21 -3.03
CA ARG A 117 -4.18 8.92 -3.49
C ARG A 117 -5.26 7.84 -3.51
N ALA A 118 -6.01 7.68 -2.42
CA ALA A 118 -7.12 6.73 -2.37
C ALA A 118 -8.14 7.00 -3.49
N ALA A 119 -8.38 8.27 -3.83
CA ALA A 119 -9.28 8.65 -4.90
C ALA A 119 -8.82 8.28 -6.31
N GLU A 120 -7.53 8.31 -6.60
CA GLU A 120 -7.01 7.82 -7.88
C GLU A 120 -7.23 6.31 -8.03
N TYR A 121 -6.91 5.53 -6.98
CA TYR A 121 -7.12 4.08 -6.99
C TYR A 121 -8.61 3.73 -7.06
N PHE A 122 -9.46 4.44 -6.32
CA PHE A 122 -10.90 4.25 -6.35
C PHE A 122 -11.47 4.45 -7.75
N ARG A 123 -11.11 5.55 -8.44
CA ARG A 123 -11.57 5.81 -9.82
C ARG A 123 -11.19 4.69 -10.77
N ARG A 124 -9.94 4.21 -10.70
CA ARG A 124 -9.45 3.10 -11.54
C ARG A 124 -10.16 1.79 -11.22
N TRP A 125 -10.41 1.53 -9.94
CA TRP A 125 -11.12 0.33 -9.48
C TRP A 125 -12.56 0.31 -9.97
N VAL A 126 -13.31 1.39 -9.75
CA VAL A 126 -14.72 1.48 -10.16
C VAL A 126 -14.88 1.49 -11.68
N ALA A 127 -13.95 2.08 -12.43
CA ALA A 127 -13.95 2.00 -13.89
C ALA A 127 -13.80 0.57 -14.41
N ARG A 128 -13.07 -0.30 -13.68
CA ARG A 128 -12.92 -1.72 -14.05
C ARG A 128 -14.07 -2.59 -13.52
N TRP A 129 -14.47 -2.37 -12.27
CA TRP A 129 -15.51 -3.12 -11.58
C TRP A 129 -16.54 -2.17 -10.98
N PRO A 130 -17.53 -1.74 -11.80
CA PRO A 130 -18.56 -0.79 -11.36
C PRO A 130 -19.59 -1.43 -10.42
N THR A 131 -19.67 -2.75 -10.34
CA THR A 131 -20.64 -3.46 -9.49
C THR A 131 -19.97 -4.55 -8.66
N VAL A 132 -20.63 -4.96 -7.57
CA VAL A 132 -20.15 -6.08 -6.73
C VAL A 132 -20.09 -7.39 -7.51
N GLN A 133 -20.99 -7.59 -8.48
CA GLN A 133 -21.00 -8.72 -9.40
C GLN A 133 -19.77 -8.70 -10.31
N ALA A 134 -19.41 -7.54 -10.84
CA ALA A 134 -18.22 -7.39 -11.67
C ALA A 134 -16.94 -7.70 -10.87
N LEU A 135 -16.87 -7.26 -9.61
CA LEU A 135 -15.75 -7.59 -8.72
C LEU A 135 -15.72 -9.08 -8.36
N ALA A 136 -16.88 -9.70 -8.06
CA ALA A 136 -16.96 -11.11 -7.70
C ALA A 136 -16.46 -12.05 -8.81
N GLY A 137 -16.68 -11.65 -10.08
CA GLY A 137 -16.17 -12.36 -11.27
C GLY A 137 -14.69 -12.13 -11.56
N ALA A 138 -14.01 -11.21 -10.86
CA ALA A 138 -12.62 -10.91 -11.08
C ALA A 138 -11.69 -12.04 -10.58
N SER A 139 -10.55 -12.19 -11.25
CA SER A 139 -9.47 -13.01 -10.74
C SER A 139 -8.72 -12.30 -9.60
N GLN A 140 -8.05 -13.08 -8.75
CA GLN A 140 -7.19 -12.50 -7.71
C GLN A 140 -6.04 -11.68 -8.30
N GLU A 141 -5.57 -12.07 -9.48
CA GLU A 141 -4.46 -11.43 -10.18
C GLU A 141 -4.83 -10.03 -10.64
N GLU A 142 -5.98 -9.87 -11.29
CA GLU A 142 -6.49 -8.55 -11.70
C GLU A 142 -6.71 -7.63 -10.49
N VAL A 143 -7.27 -8.18 -9.40
CA VAL A 143 -7.46 -7.44 -8.14
C VAL A 143 -6.12 -6.96 -7.56
N ASN A 144 -5.12 -7.83 -7.56
CA ASN A 144 -3.78 -7.48 -7.10
C ASN A 144 -3.10 -6.44 -8.00
N GLU A 145 -3.33 -6.50 -9.32
CA GLU A 145 -2.85 -5.53 -10.31
C GLU A 145 -3.40 -4.13 -10.04
N LEU A 146 -4.70 -4.01 -9.85
CA LEU A 146 -5.34 -2.71 -9.57
C LEU A 146 -5.04 -2.19 -8.16
N TRP A 147 -4.75 -3.08 -7.20
CA TRP A 147 -4.32 -2.70 -5.85
C TRP A 147 -2.81 -2.41 -5.74
N ALA A 148 -2.05 -2.63 -6.80
CA ALA A 148 -0.59 -2.57 -6.77
C ALA A 148 -0.09 -1.16 -6.37
N GLY A 149 0.51 -1.07 -5.17
CA GLY A 149 1.04 0.19 -4.64
C GLY A 149 0.25 0.81 -3.49
N LEU A 150 -0.92 0.27 -3.13
CA LEU A 150 -1.67 0.65 -1.91
C LEU A 150 -1.14 -0.02 -0.63
N GLY A 151 -0.58 -1.22 -0.73
CA GLY A 151 -0.12 -2.00 0.43
C GLY A 151 -1.22 -2.81 1.11
N TYR A 152 -0.82 -3.76 1.97
CA TYR A 152 -1.67 -4.82 2.57
C TYR A 152 -2.69 -5.42 1.58
N TYR A 153 -2.18 -6.19 0.63
CA TYR A 153 -2.96 -6.91 -0.38
C TYR A 153 -4.02 -7.86 0.22
N ARG A 154 -3.88 -8.26 1.49
CA ARG A 154 -4.92 -9.01 2.21
C ARG A 154 -6.28 -8.29 2.21
N ARG A 155 -6.30 -6.95 2.24
CA ARG A 155 -7.55 -6.19 2.13
C ARG A 155 -8.21 -6.32 0.76
N ALA A 156 -7.43 -6.29 -0.31
CA ALA A 156 -7.92 -6.52 -1.67
C ALA A 156 -8.48 -7.95 -1.83
N ARG A 157 -7.79 -8.95 -1.23
CA ARG A 157 -8.29 -10.32 -1.15
C ARG A 157 -9.63 -10.39 -0.40
N TYR A 158 -9.75 -9.77 0.77
CA TYR A 158 -11.01 -9.75 1.51
C TYR A 158 -12.13 -8.99 0.81
N LEU A 159 -11.83 -7.95 0.03
CA LEU A 159 -12.83 -7.32 -0.85
C LEU A 159 -13.35 -8.29 -1.90
N LEU A 160 -12.46 -9.05 -2.54
CA LEU A 160 -12.86 -10.06 -3.53
C LEU A 160 -13.65 -11.20 -2.87
N ASP A 161 -13.17 -11.72 -1.75
CA ASP A 161 -13.83 -12.80 -1.02
C ASP A 161 -15.21 -12.34 -0.49
N GLY A 162 -15.30 -11.10 0.01
CA GLY A 162 -16.55 -10.48 0.42
C GLY A 162 -17.50 -10.25 -0.76
N ALA A 163 -17.01 -9.83 -1.92
CA ALA A 163 -17.84 -9.68 -3.12
C ALA A 163 -18.40 -11.02 -3.60
N LYS A 164 -17.57 -12.07 -3.59
CA LYS A 164 -18.00 -13.45 -3.89
C LYS A 164 -19.02 -13.95 -2.88
N TYR A 165 -18.83 -13.64 -1.60
CA TYR A 165 -19.81 -13.96 -0.56
C TYR A 165 -21.15 -13.24 -0.80
N ILE A 166 -21.14 -11.94 -1.09
CA ILE A 166 -22.36 -11.16 -1.37
C ILE A 166 -23.10 -11.73 -2.57
N VAL A 167 -22.40 -12.04 -3.67
CA VAL A 167 -23.01 -12.61 -4.87
C VAL A 167 -23.52 -14.03 -4.63
N GLY A 168 -22.77 -14.86 -3.91
CA GLY A 168 -23.09 -16.28 -3.73
C GLY A 168 -24.05 -16.59 -2.58
N GLN A 169 -24.11 -15.76 -1.54
CA GLN A 169 -24.90 -16.02 -0.32
C GLN A 169 -26.00 -14.98 -0.08
N LEU A 170 -25.91 -13.79 -0.69
CA LEU A 170 -26.85 -12.69 -0.50
C LEU A 170 -27.49 -12.24 -1.82
N ASP A 171 -27.45 -13.08 -2.86
CA ASP A 171 -27.99 -12.82 -4.21
C ASP A 171 -27.52 -11.48 -4.80
N GLY A 172 -26.28 -11.10 -4.51
CA GLY A 172 -25.67 -9.86 -4.99
C GLY A 172 -26.17 -8.59 -4.29
N SER A 173 -26.97 -8.70 -3.23
CA SER A 173 -27.57 -7.55 -2.53
C SER A 173 -26.89 -7.29 -1.18
N PHE A 174 -26.48 -6.03 -0.93
CA PHE A 174 -25.93 -5.65 0.37
C PHE A 174 -27.01 -5.66 1.47
N PRO A 175 -26.73 -6.25 2.66
CA PRO A 175 -27.63 -6.20 3.79
C PRO A 175 -27.96 -4.78 4.23
N THR A 176 -29.09 -4.60 4.90
CA THR A 176 -29.59 -3.29 5.39
C THR A 176 -29.23 -3.05 6.85
N THR A 177 -28.85 -4.10 7.59
CA THR A 177 -28.54 -4.00 9.01
C THR A 177 -27.03 -4.05 9.28
N ALA A 178 -26.60 -3.34 10.32
CA ALA A 178 -25.19 -3.33 10.71
C ALA A 178 -24.69 -4.72 11.15
N ALA A 179 -25.55 -5.53 11.78
CA ALA A 179 -25.21 -6.88 12.22
C ALA A 179 -24.92 -7.82 11.04
N GLU A 180 -25.74 -7.78 10.00
CA GLU A 180 -25.55 -8.60 8.80
C GLU A 180 -24.35 -8.12 7.98
N LEU A 181 -24.09 -6.81 7.93
CA LEU A 181 -22.89 -6.25 7.29
C LEU A 181 -21.60 -6.71 7.96
N GLN A 182 -21.58 -6.92 9.28
CA GLN A 182 -20.41 -7.44 10.00
C GLN A 182 -20.09 -8.89 9.66
N ALA A 183 -21.05 -9.67 9.17
CA ALA A 183 -20.82 -11.02 8.69
C ALA A 183 -20.04 -11.04 7.36
N ILE A 184 -20.00 -9.92 6.63
CA ILE A 184 -19.24 -9.79 5.39
C ILE A 184 -17.75 -9.64 5.74
N PRO A 185 -16.87 -10.50 5.21
CA PRO A 185 -15.43 -10.37 5.43
C PRO A 185 -14.89 -8.96 5.11
N GLY A 186 -14.33 -8.28 6.12
CA GLY A 186 -13.61 -7.01 5.94
C GLY A 186 -14.39 -5.70 6.18
N VAL A 187 -15.61 -5.75 6.74
CA VAL A 187 -16.38 -4.54 7.10
C VAL A 187 -16.09 -4.07 8.54
N VAL A 188 -15.83 -2.77 8.72
CA VAL A 188 -15.68 -2.08 10.03
C VAL A 188 -16.41 -0.72 10.02
N THR A 189 -16.83 -0.19 11.18
CA THR A 189 -17.73 0.98 11.29
C THR A 189 -17.05 2.33 11.02
N PRO A 190 -17.53 3.17 10.07
CA PRO A 190 -16.90 4.43 9.66
C PRO A 190 -16.79 5.52 10.75
N ALA A 191 -17.76 5.63 11.67
CA ALA A 191 -17.80 6.71 12.66
C ALA A 191 -16.63 6.66 13.66
N VAL A 192 -16.26 5.47 14.12
CA VAL A 192 -15.12 5.26 15.03
C VAL A 192 -13.79 5.57 14.31
N MET A 193 -13.73 5.31 13.01
CA MET A 193 -12.54 5.54 12.19
C MET A 193 -12.27 7.02 11.96
N GLU A 194 -13.31 7.81 11.63
CA GLU A 194 -13.17 9.27 11.46
C GLU A 194 -12.79 9.95 12.78
N LEU A 195 -13.37 9.50 13.91
CA LEU A 195 -13.02 10.00 15.25
C LEU A 195 -11.53 9.77 15.56
N GLY A 196 -11.01 8.56 15.31
CA GLY A 196 -9.60 8.24 15.53
C GLY A 196 -8.65 8.93 14.55
N ALA A 197 -9.13 9.34 13.37
CA ALA A 197 -8.32 10.00 12.35
C ALA A 197 -8.22 11.51 12.51
N THR A 198 -9.23 12.16 13.11
CA THR A 198 -9.36 13.63 13.11
C THR A 198 -9.38 14.27 14.50
N VAL A 199 -9.83 13.54 15.52
CA VAL A 199 -10.04 14.07 16.88
C VAL A 199 -9.18 13.32 17.90
N CYS A 200 -9.37 12.01 18.02
CA CYS A 200 -8.67 11.14 18.98
C CYS A 200 -7.37 10.58 18.36
N VAL A 201 -6.50 11.48 17.89
CA VAL A 201 -5.31 11.16 17.11
C VAL A 201 -4.12 10.69 17.98
N PRO A 202 -3.34 9.70 17.52
CA PRO A 202 -2.13 9.27 18.22
C PRO A 202 -0.91 10.16 17.90
N ASN A 203 0.06 10.20 18.82
CA ASN A 203 1.36 10.91 18.71
C ASN A 203 1.33 12.45 18.79
N THR A 204 0.16 13.04 19.02
CA THR A 204 -0.03 14.46 19.36
C THR A 204 -1.07 14.55 20.48
N ASP A 205 -1.35 15.76 20.96
CA ASP A 205 -2.46 15.97 21.89
C ASP A 205 -3.79 15.73 21.17
N PRO A 206 -4.61 14.77 21.63
CA PRO A 206 -5.93 14.53 21.06
C PRO A 206 -6.83 15.74 21.35
N LYS A 207 -7.73 16.03 20.41
CA LYS A 207 -8.68 17.15 20.52
C LYS A 207 -9.86 16.80 21.42
N CYS A 208 -9.58 16.44 22.67
CA CYS A 208 -10.58 15.98 23.63
C CYS A 208 -11.70 16.99 23.89
N GLY A 209 -11.43 18.30 23.76
CA GLY A 209 -12.45 19.34 23.87
C GLY A 209 -13.43 19.37 22.70
N GLU A 210 -13.01 18.92 21.51
CA GLU A 210 -13.85 18.78 20.30
C GLU A 210 -14.45 17.37 20.18
N CYS A 211 -14.16 16.47 21.13
CA CYS A 211 -14.53 15.07 21.03
C CYS A 211 -16.00 14.83 21.41
N PRO A 212 -16.83 14.29 20.48
CA PRO A 212 -18.27 14.10 20.70
C PRO A 212 -18.58 13.03 21.76
N VAL A 213 -17.60 12.19 22.10
CA VAL A 213 -17.73 11.13 23.13
C VAL A 213 -16.86 11.42 24.37
N SER A 214 -16.38 12.65 24.52
CA SER A 214 -15.51 13.08 25.64
C SER A 214 -16.13 12.79 27.01
N ALA A 215 -17.45 13.00 27.16
CA ALA A 215 -18.19 12.73 28.40
C ALA A 215 -18.12 11.26 28.84
N SER A 216 -18.01 10.33 27.90
CA SER A 216 -17.94 8.89 28.15
C SER A 216 -16.51 8.33 28.08
N CYS A 217 -15.50 9.18 27.82
CA CYS A 217 -14.12 8.75 27.66
C CYS A 217 -13.45 8.46 29.02
N ALA A 218 -13.22 7.19 29.32
CA ALA A 218 -12.59 6.76 30.58
C ALA A 218 -11.18 7.32 30.75
N ALA A 219 -10.40 7.42 29.67
CA ALA A 219 -9.05 7.97 29.70
C ALA A 219 -9.07 9.47 30.01
N LEU A 220 -9.97 10.24 29.38
CA LEU A 220 -10.12 11.69 29.66
C LEU A 220 -10.60 11.93 31.09
N ARG A 221 -11.52 11.10 31.59
CA ARG A 221 -11.98 11.17 32.98
C ARG A 221 -10.86 10.93 33.99
N ALA A 222 -9.89 10.07 33.67
CA ALA A 222 -8.72 9.88 34.52
C ALA A 222 -7.84 11.14 34.56
N VAL A 223 -7.65 11.82 33.42
CA VAL A 223 -6.95 13.12 33.35
C VAL A 223 -7.66 14.18 34.20
N ARG A 224 -8.98 14.35 34.01
CA ARG A 224 -9.76 15.36 34.74
C ARG A 224 -9.71 15.16 36.26
N ARG A 225 -9.86 13.92 36.74
CA ARG A 225 -9.76 13.61 38.18
C ARG A 225 -8.40 13.96 38.77
N HIS A 226 -7.33 13.77 37.99
CA HIS A 226 -5.99 14.11 38.43
C HIS A 226 -5.81 15.64 38.55
N GLU A 227 -6.34 16.41 37.59
CA GLU A 227 -6.35 17.88 37.63
C GLU A 227 -7.21 18.41 38.79
N GLU A 228 -8.40 17.84 39.01
CA GLU A 228 -9.30 18.17 40.13
C GLU A 228 -8.65 17.89 41.50
N ALA A 229 -7.79 16.86 41.60
CA ALA A 229 -7.01 16.55 42.79
C ALA A 229 -5.80 17.47 43.01
N GLY A 230 -5.61 18.49 42.14
CA GLY A 230 -4.51 19.45 42.22
C GLY A 230 -3.23 19.03 41.47
N GLY A 231 -3.28 17.92 40.73
CA GLY A 231 -2.17 17.44 39.90
C GLY A 231 -1.97 18.30 38.65
N ARG A 232 -0.73 18.34 38.14
CA ARG A 232 -0.37 19.14 36.96
C ARG A 232 -0.29 18.30 35.70
N ALA A 233 -0.81 18.81 34.59
CA ALA A 233 -0.63 18.18 33.29
C ALA A 233 0.86 18.04 32.95
N GLY A 234 1.28 16.82 32.58
CA GLY A 234 2.66 16.54 32.16
C GLY A 234 3.65 16.23 33.29
N GLU A 235 3.23 16.18 34.55
CA GLU A 235 4.10 15.68 35.63
C GLU A 235 4.31 14.16 35.54
N ALA A 236 5.41 13.67 36.11
CA ALA A 236 5.76 12.26 36.04
C ALA A 236 4.69 11.40 36.72
N GLY A 237 4.04 10.52 35.94
CA GLY A 237 2.95 9.67 36.42
C GLY A 237 1.55 10.26 36.23
N ALA A 238 1.41 11.47 35.69
CA ALA A 238 0.10 12.02 35.33
C ALA A 238 -0.55 11.15 34.23
N PRO A 239 -1.83 10.75 34.40
CA PRO A 239 -2.54 9.99 33.38
C PRO A 239 -2.75 10.85 32.13
N ARG A 240 -2.61 10.25 30.95
CA ARG A 240 -2.90 10.90 29.66
C ARG A 240 -3.82 10.05 28.82
N VAL A 241 -4.61 10.70 27.97
CA VAL A 241 -5.45 9.99 26.99
C VAL A 241 -4.59 9.17 26.03
N THR A 242 -3.39 9.64 25.70
CA THR A 242 -2.42 8.99 24.81
C THR A 242 -1.67 7.82 25.43
N ASP A 243 -1.86 7.55 26.72
CA ASP A 243 -1.40 6.29 27.32
C ASP A 243 -2.22 5.09 26.78
N TYR A 244 -3.32 5.38 26.07
CA TYR A 244 -4.17 4.43 25.37
C TYR A 244 -4.18 4.66 23.84
N PRO A 245 -4.25 3.59 23.03
CA PRO A 245 -4.15 2.19 23.45
C PRO A 245 -2.73 1.87 23.94
N ALA A 246 -2.64 1.00 24.95
CA ALA A 246 -1.36 0.47 25.41
C ALA A 246 -0.70 -0.26 24.24
N LYS A 247 0.36 0.33 23.70
CA LYS A 247 1.07 -0.24 22.57
C LYS A 247 2.06 -1.24 23.13
N VAL A 248 1.77 -2.52 22.94
CA VAL A 248 2.76 -3.57 23.18
C VAL A 248 4.01 -3.22 22.37
N GLU A 249 5.17 -3.25 23.03
CA GLU A 249 6.44 -3.03 22.33
C GLU A 249 6.50 -3.97 21.14
N LYS A 250 6.69 -3.39 19.96
CA LYS A 250 6.77 -4.20 18.75
C LYS A 250 8.04 -5.02 18.86
N ALA A 251 7.87 -6.34 18.87
CA ALA A 251 8.98 -7.27 18.70
C ALA A 251 9.87 -6.81 17.54
N GLU A 252 11.18 -6.95 17.71
CA GLU A 252 12.13 -6.59 16.67
C GLU A 252 11.77 -7.31 15.37
N LYS A 253 11.90 -6.59 14.24
CA LYS A 253 11.58 -7.18 12.95
C LYS A 253 12.61 -8.26 12.68
N ARG A 254 12.15 -9.45 12.32
CA ARG A 254 13.03 -10.52 11.88
C ARG A 254 13.84 -10.04 10.67
N GLU A 255 15.15 -10.25 10.73
CA GLU A 255 16.04 -10.01 9.59
C GLU A 255 16.08 -11.26 8.70
N GLU A 256 15.91 -11.06 7.41
CA GLU A 256 15.96 -12.14 6.42
C GLU A 256 16.82 -11.70 5.24
N ALA A 257 17.80 -12.52 4.87
CA ALA A 257 18.58 -12.35 3.66
C ALA A 257 18.03 -13.26 2.55
N VAL A 258 17.87 -12.72 1.35
CA VAL A 258 17.36 -13.46 0.18
C VAL A 258 18.20 -13.13 -1.05
N ALA A 259 18.41 -14.11 -1.93
CA ALA A 259 18.97 -13.87 -3.25
C ALA A 259 17.84 -13.70 -4.27
N VAL A 260 17.98 -12.73 -5.16
CA VAL A 260 16.99 -12.41 -6.20
C VAL A 260 17.68 -12.36 -7.56
N ALA A 261 17.18 -13.12 -8.52
CA ALA A 261 17.71 -13.14 -9.88
C ALA A 261 16.73 -12.49 -10.87
N VAL A 262 17.17 -11.40 -11.50
CA VAL A 262 16.52 -10.84 -12.68
C VAL A 262 16.95 -11.69 -13.88
N VAL A 263 16.17 -12.73 -14.17
CA VAL A 263 16.47 -13.67 -15.26
C VAL A 263 15.93 -13.10 -16.58
N GLN A 264 16.82 -12.94 -17.54
CA GLN A 264 16.54 -12.38 -18.86
C GLN A 264 16.87 -13.42 -19.94
N LEU A 265 15.91 -13.73 -20.80
CA LEU A 265 16.12 -14.56 -21.98
C LEU A 265 16.37 -13.67 -23.20
N LEU A 266 17.51 -13.88 -23.86
CA LEU A 266 17.85 -13.19 -25.10
C LEU A 266 17.10 -13.81 -26.29
N PRO A 267 16.70 -13.00 -27.29
CA PRO A 267 16.14 -13.51 -28.53
C PRO A 267 17.12 -14.42 -29.28
N ALA A 268 16.58 -15.39 -30.03
CA ALA A 268 17.37 -16.25 -30.91
C ALA A 268 18.20 -15.42 -31.91
N GLY A 269 19.44 -15.84 -32.17
CA GLY A 269 20.36 -15.18 -33.11
C GLY A 269 21.12 -13.96 -32.56
N VAL A 270 20.88 -13.54 -31.31
CA VAL A 270 21.62 -12.42 -30.70
C VAL A 270 22.92 -12.93 -30.08
N ALA A 271 24.06 -12.40 -30.52
CA ALA A 271 25.35 -12.74 -29.89
C ALA A 271 25.40 -12.25 -28.43
N PRO A 272 25.91 -13.08 -27.50
CA PRO A 272 26.10 -12.65 -26.11
C PRO A 272 27.10 -11.49 -26.07
N SER A 273 26.79 -10.47 -25.28
CA SER A 273 27.69 -9.33 -25.09
C SER A 273 28.66 -9.64 -23.96
N ALA A 274 29.97 -9.49 -24.21
CA ALA A 274 31.00 -9.55 -23.17
C ALA A 274 31.03 -8.29 -22.28
N ALA A 275 29.99 -7.45 -22.32
CA ALA A 275 29.93 -6.21 -21.55
C ALA A 275 29.81 -6.49 -20.06
N ALA A 276 30.41 -5.62 -19.24
CA ALA A 276 30.35 -5.72 -17.78
C ALA A 276 28.92 -5.56 -17.19
N ALA A 277 27.96 -5.13 -18.00
CA ALA A 277 26.59 -4.87 -17.59
C ALA A 277 25.59 -5.69 -18.42
N PRO A 278 24.41 -6.02 -17.87
CA PRO A 278 23.43 -6.83 -18.57
C PRO A 278 22.85 -6.05 -19.78
N PRO A 279 22.66 -6.70 -20.92
CA PRO A 279 22.10 -6.07 -22.11
C PRO A 279 20.59 -5.84 -21.94
N HIS A 280 20.11 -4.60 -21.78
CA HIS A 280 18.66 -4.33 -21.81
C HIS A 280 18.20 -4.09 -23.24
N ARG A 281 17.41 -5.02 -23.80
CA ARG A 281 16.78 -4.86 -25.11
C ARG A 281 15.27 -5.01 -24.98
N ALA A 282 14.51 -4.19 -25.72
CA ALA A 282 13.05 -4.24 -25.71
C ALA A 282 12.47 -5.63 -26.03
N ALA A 283 13.15 -6.40 -26.88
CA ALA A 283 12.75 -7.76 -27.26
C ALA A 283 13.06 -8.84 -26.21
N SER A 284 13.70 -8.49 -25.08
CA SER A 284 14.06 -9.47 -24.06
C SER A 284 12.85 -9.84 -23.22
N ARG A 285 12.80 -11.12 -22.83
CA ARG A 285 11.78 -11.64 -21.93
C ARG A 285 12.35 -11.85 -20.53
N PHE A 286 11.56 -11.54 -19.51
CA PHE A 286 11.93 -11.69 -18.11
C PHE A 286 11.12 -12.80 -17.47
N LEU A 287 11.78 -13.66 -16.70
CA LEU A 287 11.10 -14.72 -15.96
C LEU A 287 10.50 -14.15 -14.67
N LEU A 288 9.22 -14.40 -14.46
CA LEU A 288 8.53 -14.22 -13.19
C LEU A 288 8.02 -15.56 -12.68
N VAL A 289 8.06 -15.70 -11.36
CA VAL A 289 7.50 -16.81 -10.59
C VAL A 289 6.36 -16.26 -9.73
N GLN A 290 5.24 -16.99 -9.65
CA GLN A 290 4.15 -16.62 -8.75
C GLN A 290 4.43 -17.13 -7.34
N ARG A 291 4.21 -16.27 -6.33
CA ARG A 291 4.30 -16.69 -4.93
C ARG A 291 3.14 -17.64 -4.57
N PRO A 292 3.33 -18.51 -3.56
CA PRO A 292 2.27 -19.39 -3.08
C PRO A 292 0.96 -18.65 -2.78
N ALA A 293 -0.17 -19.36 -2.85
CA ALA A 293 -1.50 -18.78 -2.62
C ALA A 293 -1.73 -18.28 -1.18
N THR A 294 -0.82 -18.62 -0.25
CA THR A 294 -0.87 -18.18 1.15
C THR A 294 0.47 -17.58 1.59
N GLY A 295 0.46 -16.85 2.71
CA GLY A 295 1.67 -16.27 3.30
C GLY A 295 2.00 -14.85 2.81
N LEU A 296 3.27 -14.47 2.96
CA LEU A 296 3.74 -13.12 2.62
C LEU A 296 3.63 -12.87 1.12
N LEU A 297 2.93 -11.80 0.72
CA LEU A 297 2.72 -11.40 -0.68
C LEU A 297 2.08 -12.51 -1.55
N ALA A 298 1.18 -13.29 -0.96
CA ALA A 298 0.52 -14.43 -1.59
C ALA A 298 -0.04 -14.13 -3.00
N GLY A 299 0.23 -15.03 -3.95
CA GLY A 299 -0.24 -14.95 -5.34
C GLY A 299 0.36 -13.82 -6.19
N LEU A 300 1.28 -13.01 -5.65
CA LEU A 300 1.95 -11.96 -6.44
C LEU A 300 3.10 -12.54 -7.26
N TRP A 301 3.26 -11.98 -8.47
CA TRP A 301 4.41 -12.24 -9.33
C TRP A 301 5.67 -11.56 -8.81
N GLN A 302 6.78 -12.27 -8.85
CA GLN A 302 8.10 -11.79 -8.44
C GLN A 302 9.20 -12.37 -9.34
N PHE A 303 10.39 -11.79 -9.26
CA PHE A 303 11.58 -12.46 -9.78
C PHE A 303 11.90 -13.71 -8.95
N PRO A 304 12.56 -14.73 -9.54
CA PRO A 304 13.18 -15.83 -8.82
C PRO A 304 13.88 -15.34 -7.54
N LEU A 305 13.43 -15.86 -6.40
CA LEU A 305 13.88 -15.44 -5.08
C LEU A 305 14.02 -16.66 -4.19
N LEU A 306 15.17 -16.78 -3.53
CA LEU A 306 15.46 -17.85 -2.58
C LEU A 306 15.98 -17.31 -1.25
N PRO A 307 15.53 -17.86 -0.11
CA PRO A 307 16.07 -17.51 1.19
C PRO A 307 17.53 -17.96 1.30
N LEU A 308 18.38 -17.09 1.86
CA LEU A 308 19.78 -17.40 2.12
C LEU A 308 19.94 -17.79 3.59
N GLY A 309 20.57 -18.95 3.82
CA GLY A 309 21.11 -19.28 5.13
C GLY A 309 22.41 -18.51 5.42
N PRO A 310 22.88 -18.49 6.68
CA PRO A 310 24.05 -17.72 7.10
C PRO A 310 25.32 -18.08 6.30
N GLU A 311 25.49 -19.34 5.92
CA GLU A 311 26.64 -19.79 5.12
C GLU A 311 26.60 -19.29 3.66
N ALA A 312 25.41 -19.25 3.05
CA ALA A 312 25.24 -18.83 1.66
C ALA A 312 25.28 -17.30 1.53
N GLU A 313 24.91 -16.58 2.59
CA GLU A 313 24.93 -15.11 2.59
C GLU A 313 26.34 -14.54 2.38
N GLY A 314 27.37 -15.16 2.95
CA GLY A 314 28.77 -14.72 2.82
C GLY A 314 29.49 -15.16 1.53
N SER A 315 28.90 -16.07 0.73
CA SER A 315 29.58 -16.70 -0.40
C SER A 315 28.82 -16.52 -1.72
N PRO A 316 29.26 -15.57 -2.59
CA PRO A 316 28.64 -15.36 -3.90
C PRO A 316 28.58 -16.63 -4.75
N ARG A 317 29.62 -17.47 -4.67
CA ARG A 317 29.67 -18.75 -5.40
C ARG A 317 28.57 -19.70 -4.93
N ARG A 318 28.34 -19.82 -3.62
CA ARG A 318 27.28 -20.68 -3.07
C ARG A 318 25.90 -20.12 -3.42
N GLN A 319 25.74 -18.80 -3.36
CA GLN A 319 24.51 -18.13 -3.79
C GLN A 319 24.18 -18.44 -5.26
N HIS A 320 25.14 -18.32 -6.18
CA HIS A 320 24.91 -18.62 -7.60
C HIS A 320 24.50 -20.09 -7.81
N GLN A 321 25.17 -21.03 -7.13
CA GLN A 321 24.84 -22.46 -7.22
C GLN A 321 23.40 -22.77 -6.77
N LEU A 322 22.96 -22.15 -5.66
CA LEU A 322 21.59 -22.33 -5.18
C LEU A 322 20.57 -21.72 -6.15
N MET A 323 20.89 -20.57 -6.75
CA MET A 323 20.05 -19.96 -7.77
C MET A 323 19.99 -20.77 -9.05
N ASP A 324 21.12 -21.32 -9.51
CA ASP A 324 21.17 -22.23 -10.66
C ASP A 324 20.29 -23.46 -10.41
N ALA A 325 20.47 -24.15 -9.28
CA ALA A 325 19.66 -25.32 -8.94
C ALA A 325 18.15 -25.01 -8.87
N TYR A 326 17.79 -23.83 -8.32
CA TYR A 326 16.40 -23.37 -8.32
C TYR A 326 15.88 -23.14 -9.74
N LEU A 327 16.64 -22.45 -10.59
CA LEU A 327 16.23 -22.17 -11.97
C LEU A 327 16.14 -23.45 -12.81
N GLU A 328 17.06 -24.40 -12.63
CA GLU A 328 17.02 -25.70 -13.30
C GLU A 328 15.77 -26.50 -12.92
N ALA A 329 15.45 -26.57 -11.63
CA ALA A 329 14.24 -27.23 -11.15
C ALA A 329 12.97 -26.56 -11.70
N GLN A 330 12.90 -25.23 -11.66
CA GLN A 330 11.74 -24.50 -12.17
C GLN A 330 11.63 -24.59 -13.69
N LEU A 331 12.72 -24.48 -14.45
CA LEU A 331 12.65 -24.47 -15.91
C LEU A 331 12.64 -25.86 -16.53
N GLY A 332 12.99 -26.91 -15.77
CA GLY A 332 13.10 -28.28 -16.28
C GLY A 332 14.27 -28.46 -17.26
N VAL A 333 15.34 -27.66 -17.11
CA VAL A 333 16.53 -27.68 -17.99
C VAL A 333 17.81 -27.75 -17.15
N GLN A 334 18.92 -28.13 -17.77
CA GLN A 334 20.27 -28.00 -17.18
C GLN A 334 20.94 -26.74 -17.70
N LEU A 335 21.42 -25.88 -16.80
CA LEU A 335 22.04 -24.61 -17.13
C LEU A 335 23.55 -24.81 -17.37
N GLN A 336 23.98 -24.59 -18.61
CA GLN A 336 25.40 -24.67 -18.97
C GLN A 336 26.11 -23.34 -18.68
N GLN A 337 27.18 -23.37 -17.89
CA GLN A 337 28.00 -22.20 -17.57
C GLN A 337 28.91 -21.81 -18.73
N GLN A 338 29.10 -20.50 -18.92
CA GLN A 338 30.09 -19.97 -19.86
C GLN A 338 31.52 -20.39 -19.41
N GLY A 339 32.17 -21.26 -20.19
CA GLY A 339 33.55 -21.69 -19.94
C GLY A 339 33.73 -23.15 -19.48
N ALA A 340 32.65 -23.93 -19.33
CA ALA A 340 32.79 -25.38 -19.22
C ALA A 340 33.20 -25.94 -20.60
N ALA A 341 34.51 -26.07 -20.81
CA ALA A 341 35.04 -26.81 -21.94
C ALA A 341 34.36 -28.19 -22.01
N SER A 342 33.95 -28.57 -23.22
CA SER A 342 33.45 -29.90 -23.56
C SER A 342 34.51 -30.96 -23.23
N GLY A 343 34.54 -31.40 -21.97
CA GLY A 343 35.35 -32.52 -21.52
C GLY A 343 34.55 -33.80 -21.66
N GLN A 344 34.86 -34.55 -22.71
CA GLN A 344 34.52 -35.97 -22.93
C GLN A 344 33.03 -36.32 -22.93
N ALA A 345 32.48 -36.37 -24.15
CA ALA A 345 31.42 -37.31 -24.47
C ALA A 345 31.89 -38.75 -24.16
N ARG A 346 31.46 -39.30 -23.01
CA ARG A 346 31.35 -40.75 -22.85
C ARG A 346 29.94 -41.15 -23.26
N GLY A 347 29.89 -41.97 -24.31
CA GLY A 347 28.66 -42.45 -24.91
C GLY A 347 27.75 -43.15 -23.91
N GLY A 348 26.48 -42.81 -24.00
CA GLY A 348 25.35 -43.51 -23.41
C GLY A 348 24.10 -43.04 -24.14
N GLY A 349 23.60 -43.87 -25.06
CA GLY A 349 22.44 -43.56 -25.88
C GLY A 349 21.17 -43.38 -25.03
N GLY A 350 20.47 -42.28 -25.29
CA GLY A 350 19.15 -41.97 -24.77
C GLY A 350 18.64 -40.71 -25.45
N GLY A 351 17.82 -40.87 -26.47
CA GLY A 351 17.26 -39.77 -27.25
C GLY A 351 16.37 -38.87 -26.39
N GLY A 352 16.84 -37.66 -26.12
CA GLY A 352 16.05 -36.53 -25.65
C GLY A 352 16.51 -35.29 -26.40
N ALA A 353 15.67 -34.77 -27.29
CA ALA A 353 15.90 -33.52 -28.00
C ALA A 353 15.80 -32.33 -27.02
N GLY A 354 16.88 -32.01 -26.31
CA GLY A 354 16.97 -30.86 -25.42
C GLY A 354 17.96 -29.83 -25.97
N GLY A 355 17.46 -28.77 -26.60
CA GLY A 355 18.29 -27.60 -26.93
C GLY A 355 18.89 -27.00 -25.66
N GLY A 356 20.22 -26.90 -25.59
CA GLY A 356 20.92 -26.50 -24.36
C GLY A 356 20.71 -25.02 -24.03
N VAL A 357 20.16 -24.73 -22.84
CA VAL A 357 20.06 -23.38 -22.30
C VAL A 357 21.38 -23.01 -21.62
N ARG A 358 22.00 -21.93 -22.09
CA ARG A 358 23.31 -21.46 -21.61
C ARG A 358 23.17 -20.19 -20.79
N VAL A 359 23.91 -20.11 -19.69
CA VAL A 359 24.10 -18.87 -18.93
C VAL A 359 25.22 -18.09 -19.62
N VAL A 360 24.85 -16.99 -20.27
CA VAL A 360 25.78 -16.17 -21.08
C VAL A 360 26.23 -14.89 -20.38
N GLY A 361 25.73 -14.63 -19.18
CA GLY A 361 26.14 -13.50 -18.35
C GLY A 361 25.53 -13.57 -16.97
N ARG A 362 26.33 -13.22 -15.96
CA ARG A 362 25.88 -12.98 -14.58
C ARG A 362 26.43 -11.65 -14.12
N HIS A 363 25.54 -10.75 -13.67
CA HIS A 363 25.92 -9.40 -13.28
C HIS A 363 25.39 -9.09 -11.86
N PRO A 364 26.26 -8.95 -10.86
CA PRO A 364 25.84 -8.51 -9.53
C PRO A 364 25.37 -7.05 -9.60
N LEU A 365 24.14 -6.79 -9.14
CA LEU A 365 23.52 -5.46 -9.20
C LEU A 365 23.58 -4.72 -7.86
N GLY A 366 23.93 -5.42 -6.77
CA GLY A 366 24.00 -4.89 -5.41
C GLY A 366 22.88 -5.42 -4.52
N GLN A 367 22.47 -4.63 -3.53
CA GLN A 367 21.48 -5.05 -2.55
C GLN A 367 20.35 -4.03 -2.34
N VAL A 368 19.16 -4.53 -2.01
CA VAL A 368 17.96 -3.74 -1.67
C VAL A 368 17.43 -4.18 -0.32
N VAL A 369 17.22 -3.22 0.58
CA VAL A 369 16.46 -3.49 1.80
C VAL A 369 14.98 -3.18 1.57
N HIS A 370 14.14 -4.18 1.79
CA HIS A 370 12.68 -4.05 1.75
C HIS A 370 12.09 -4.36 3.12
N VAL A 371 11.39 -3.39 3.69
CA VAL A 371 10.86 -3.48 5.07
C VAL A 371 9.35 -3.70 5.03
N PHE A 372 8.93 -4.85 5.55
CA PHE A 372 7.55 -5.18 5.89
C PHE A 372 7.24 -4.81 7.35
N SER A 373 5.99 -4.99 7.78
CA SER A 373 5.59 -4.68 9.16
C SER A 373 6.35 -5.54 10.20
N HIS A 374 6.66 -6.79 9.86
CA HIS A 374 7.25 -7.80 10.75
C HIS A 374 8.61 -8.36 10.26
N ILE A 375 9.05 -8.00 9.05
CA ILE A 375 10.29 -8.51 8.44
C ILE A 375 11.09 -7.36 7.84
N ARG A 376 12.40 -7.36 8.05
CA ARG A 376 13.37 -6.56 7.30
C ARG A 376 14.10 -7.50 6.35
N MET A 377 13.75 -7.44 5.07
CA MET A 377 14.30 -8.34 4.06
C MET A 377 15.41 -7.66 3.26
N THR A 378 16.61 -8.24 3.26
CA THR A 378 17.76 -7.81 2.47
C THR A 378 17.86 -8.67 1.22
N MET A 379 17.55 -8.08 0.08
CA MET A 379 17.60 -8.73 -1.23
C MET A 379 18.98 -8.50 -1.87
N LYS A 380 19.75 -9.57 -2.08
CA LYS A 380 20.98 -9.57 -2.89
C LYS A 380 20.61 -9.83 -4.33
N VAL A 381 20.80 -8.84 -5.20
CA VAL A 381 20.25 -8.84 -6.55
C VAL A 381 21.34 -9.12 -7.58
N GLU A 382 21.07 -10.07 -8.47
CA GLU A 382 21.86 -10.32 -9.67
C GLU A 382 20.98 -10.32 -10.92
N ALA A 383 21.59 -10.06 -12.08
CA ALA A 383 20.98 -10.32 -13.37
C ALA A 383 21.60 -11.58 -13.98
N VAL A 384 20.76 -12.51 -14.43
CA VAL A 384 21.17 -13.76 -15.09
C VAL A 384 20.68 -13.72 -16.52
N VAL A 385 21.60 -13.79 -17.48
CA VAL A 385 21.28 -13.72 -18.91
C VAL A 385 21.35 -15.12 -19.49
N LEU A 386 20.21 -15.60 -19.97
CA LEU A 386 20.04 -16.90 -20.59
C LEU A 386 19.98 -16.77 -22.11
N GLN A 387 20.54 -17.78 -22.79
CA GLN A 387 20.43 -17.94 -24.23
C GLN A 387 20.25 -19.42 -24.56
N GLY A 388 19.22 -19.74 -25.33
CA GLY A 388 18.93 -21.08 -25.77
C GLY A 388 17.49 -21.19 -26.27
N ASP A 389 17.13 -22.38 -26.71
CA ASP A 389 15.74 -22.72 -26.98
C ASP A 389 15.09 -23.12 -25.65
N LEU A 390 14.13 -22.33 -25.20
CA LEU A 390 13.46 -22.52 -23.92
C LEU A 390 11.97 -22.28 -24.14
N ASP A 391 11.14 -23.19 -23.62
CA ASP A 391 9.71 -22.96 -23.63
C ASP A 391 9.39 -21.71 -22.79
N THR A 392 8.74 -20.76 -23.45
CA THR A 392 8.34 -19.49 -22.86
C THR A 392 6.83 -19.39 -22.65
N SER A 393 6.11 -20.50 -22.86
CA SER A 393 4.70 -20.61 -22.50
C SER A 393 4.51 -20.38 -21.00
N ALA A 394 3.34 -19.82 -20.63
CA ALA A 394 2.99 -19.68 -19.23
C ALA A 394 2.69 -21.07 -18.66
N ARG A 395 3.21 -21.35 -17.45
CA ARG A 395 2.99 -22.63 -16.78
C ARG A 395 2.28 -22.39 -15.45
N GLY A 396 1.26 -23.20 -15.16
CA GLY A 396 0.61 -23.20 -13.85
C GLY A 396 1.54 -23.73 -12.75
N ALA A 397 1.15 -23.48 -11.49
CA ALA A 397 1.84 -24.08 -10.36
C ALA A 397 1.53 -25.58 -10.29
N ASP A 398 2.52 -26.37 -9.86
CA ASP A 398 2.39 -27.78 -9.54
C ASP A 398 2.93 -28.00 -8.12
N GLU A 399 2.02 -28.06 -7.14
CA GLU A 399 2.38 -28.20 -5.74
C GLU A 399 2.99 -29.58 -5.43
N ALA A 400 2.63 -30.63 -6.18
CA ALA A 400 3.17 -31.97 -5.96
C ALA A 400 4.64 -32.07 -6.36
N ALA A 401 5.05 -31.26 -7.35
CA ALA A 401 6.43 -31.17 -7.82
C ALA A 401 7.21 -29.96 -7.26
N ASP A 402 6.63 -29.18 -6.33
CA ASP A 402 7.20 -27.93 -5.80
C ASP A 402 7.58 -26.90 -6.89
N LEU A 403 6.74 -26.81 -7.93
CA LEU A 403 6.92 -25.90 -9.05
C LEU A 403 5.98 -24.71 -8.93
N ALA A 404 6.56 -23.50 -8.99
CA ALA A 404 5.80 -22.27 -9.04
C ALA A 404 5.17 -22.08 -10.44
N ALA A 405 4.07 -21.32 -10.48
CA ALA A 405 3.58 -20.82 -11.75
C ALA A 405 4.63 -19.90 -12.38
N LEU A 406 4.89 -20.09 -13.67
CA LEU A 406 5.89 -19.36 -14.43
C LEU A 406 5.24 -18.49 -15.50
N GLN A 407 5.79 -17.29 -15.66
CA GLN A 407 5.41 -16.41 -16.76
C GLN A 407 6.63 -15.67 -17.30
N TRP A 408 6.75 -15.66 -18.63
CA TRP A 408 7.72 -14.83 -19.35
C TRP A 408 7.07 -13.53 -19.78
N VAL A 409 7.63 -12.40 -19.32
CA VAL A 409 7.07 -11.07 -19.58
C VAL A 409 8.03 -10.26 -20.45
N PRO A 410 7.57 -9.68 -21.57
CA PRO A 410 8.38 -8.75 -22.36
C PRO A 410 8.79 -7.53 -21.52
N GLY A 411 10.00 -7.02 -21.73
CA GLY A 411 10.53 -5.89 -20.94
C GLY A 411 9.64 -4.62 -20.95
N GLY A 412 8.91 -4.39 -22.03
CA GLY A 412 7.95 -3.27 -22.15
C GLY A 412 6.69 -3.41 -21.28
N GLU A 413 6.32 -4.64 -20.91
CA GLU A 413 5.06 -4.93 -20.18
C GLU A 413 5.26 -5.05 -18.67
N MET A 414 6.51 -5.06 -18.19
CA MET A 414 6.84 -5.20 -16.77
C MET A 414 6.22 -4.12 -15.87
N GLY A 415 5.91 -2.93 -16.42
CA GLY A 415 5.28 -1.84 -15.67
C GLY A 415 3.80 -2.07 -15.33
N GLY A 416 3.09 -2.87 -16.15
CA GLY A 416 1.65 -3.12 -16.02
C GLY A 416 1.29 -4.29 -15.10
N LYS A 417 2.25 -5.19 -14.83
CA LYS A 417 2.05 -6.34 -13.95
C LYS A 417 1.86 -5.91 -12.49
N GLY A 418 1.10 -6.71 -11.74
CA GLY A 418 0.76 -6.52 -10.33
C GLY A 418 1.93 -6.75 -9.38
N LEU A 419 3.07 -6.13 -9.66
CA LEU A 419 4.33 -6.34 -8.98
C LEU A 419 4.35 -5.62 -7.64
N SER A 420 4.90 -6.29 -6.64
CA SER A 420 5.14 -5.67 -5.34
C SER A 420 6.14 -4.52 -5.45
N SER A 421 6.12 -3.59 -4.50
CA SER A 421 7.08 -2.49 -4.45
C SER A 421 8.52 -2.96 -4.26
N GLY A 422 8.74 -4.16 -3.69
CA GLY A 422 10.05 -4.81 -3.65
C GLY A 422 10.56 -5.18 -5.04
N VAL A 423 9.72 -5.85 -5.83
CA VAL A 423 10.05 -6.26 -7.21
C VAL A 423 10.28 -5.05 -8.10
N LYS A 424 9.47 -4.00 -7.97
CA LYS A 424 9.68 -2.73 -8.70
C LYS A 424 11.03 -2.07 -8.39
N LYS A 425 11.50 -2.13 -7.13
CA LYS A 425 12.84 -1.64 -6.75
C LYS A 425 13.95 -2.48 -7.38
N VAL A 426 13.79 -3.81 -7.39
CA VAL A 426 14.74 -4.73 -8.03
C VAL A 426 14.83 -4.46 -9.54
N TYR A 427 13.69 -4.34 -10.22
CA TYR A 427 13.67 -4.04 -11.65
C TYR A 427 14.30 -2.68 -11.97
N LYS A 428 14.02 -1.67 -11.13
CA LYS A 428 14.66 -0.35 -11.25
C LYS A 428 16.19 -0.42 -11.15
N LEU A 429 16.72 -1.19 -10.21
CA LEU A 429 18.17 -1.41 -10.08
C LEU A 429 18.78 -2.00 -11.35
N PHE A 430 18.11 -2.98 -11.93
CA PHE A 430 18.51 -3.57 -13.20
C PHE A 430 18.50 -2.54 -14.34
N THR A 431 17.41 -1.78 -14.52
CA THR A 431 17.32 -0.76 -15.58
C THR A 431 18.33 0.37 -15.39
N ASP A 432 18.60 0.78 -14.15
CA ASP A 432 19.60 1.79 -13.81
C ASP A 432 21.01 1.31 -14.15
N ALA A 433 21.33 0.03 -13.89
CA ALA A 433 22.60 -0.58 -14.25
C ALA A 433 22.81 -0.63 -15.77
N CYS A 434 21.78 -0.99 -16.53
CA CYS A 434 21.82 -0.99 -17.99
C CYS A 434 22.02 0.42 -18.56
N SER A 435 21.31 1.42 -18.01
CA SER A 435 21.40 2.82 -18.44
C SER A 435 22.78 3.43 -18.16
N LYS A 436 23.36 3.16 -16.99
CA LYS A 436 24.73 3.59 -16.63
C LYS A 436 25.77 2.99 -17.59
N ALA A 437 25.58 1.75 -18.03
CA ALA A 437 26.46 1.11 -18.99
C ALA A 437 26.35 1.71 -20.39
N ALA A 438 25.14 2.01 -20.85
CA ALA A 438 24.91 2.69 -22.13
C ALA A 438 25.54 4.09 -22.17
N SER A 439 25.42 4.86 -21.08
CA SER A 439 26.08 6.17 -20.95
C SER A 439 27.61 6.07 -20.98
N LYS A 440 28.20 5.11 -20.25
CA LYS A 440 29.66 4.85 -20.31
C LYS A 440 30.11 4.45 -21.72
N GLN A 441 29.36 3.58 -22.41
CA GLN A 441 29.66 3.19 -23.78
C GLN A 441 29.62 4.37 -24.75
N SER A 442 28.62 5.26 -24.62
CA SER A 442 28.50 6.48 -25.42
C SER A 442 29.68 7.43 -25.22
N ILE A 443 30.16 7.59 -23.97
CA ILE A 443 31.35 8.42 -23.67
C ILE A 443 32.60 7.79 -24.28
N THR A 444 32.82 6.49 -24.09
CA THR A 444 34.00 5.81 -24.66
C THR A 444 34.00 5.78 -26.19
N ALA A 445 32.82 5.75 -26.83
CA ALA A 445 32.69 5.85 -28.28
C ALA A 445 33.07 7.25 -28.80
N PHE A 446 32.83 8.30 -27.99
CA PHE A 446 33.19 9.68 -28.31
C PHE A 446 34.71 9.92 -28.31
N PHE A 447 35.45 9.17 -27.49
CA PHE A 447 36.91 9.27 -27.36
C PHE A 447 37.69 8.25 -28.24
N ARG A 448 37.03 7.49 -29.11
CA ARG A 448 37.72 6.53 -29.97
C ARG A 448 38.42 7.26 -31.14
N PRO A 449 39.75 7.18 -31.30
CA PRO A 449 40.43 7.75 -32.46
C PRO A 449 39.91 7.07 -33.73
N LYS A 450 39.60 7.87 -34.76
CA LYS A 450 39.21 7.40 -36.09
C LYS A 450 40.36 6.53 -36.62
N ALA A 451 40.10 5.26 -36.94
CA ALA A 451 41.13 4.37 -37.47
C ALA A 451 41.73 4.97 -38.76
N PRO A 452 43.06 4.93 -38.95
CA PRO A 452 43.68 5.42 -40.17
C PRO A 452 43.27 4.53 -41.34
N ALA A 453 42.84 5.16 -42.44
CA ALA A 453 42.55 4.47 -43.69
C ALA A 453 43.82 3.77 -44.19
N ALA A 454 43.73 2.46 -44.46
CA ALA A 454 44.81 1.70 -45.04
C ALA A 454 45.11 2.24 -46.45
N ALA A 455 46.30 2.82 -46.63
CA ALA A 455 46.83 3.19 -47.94
C ALA A 455 47.22 1.92 -48.69
N ALA A 456 46.62 1.72 -49.86
CA ALA A 456 47.02 0.71 -50.82
C ALA A 456 48.45 1.01 -51.30
N ALA A 457 49.36 0.05 -51.12
CA ALA A 457 50.69 0.10 -51.70
C ALA A 457 50.64 -0.59 -53.08
N ASP A 458 50.56 0.22 -54.14
CA ASP A 458 50.85 -0.23 -55.50
C ASP A 458 52.38 -0.32 -55.67
N GLY A 459 52.89 -1.56 -55.76
CA GLY A 459 54.25 -1.84 -56.19
C GLY A 459 54.29 -2.02 -57.70
N ALA A 460 54.79 -1.02 -58.42
CA ALA A 460 55.17 -1.13 -59.83
C ALA A 460 56.70 -1.21 -59.93
N ALA A 461 57.22 -2.34 -60.40
CA ALA A 461 58.60 -2.53 -60.83
C ALA A 461 58.63 -2.70 -62.35
N SER A 462 59.31 -1.79 -63.06
CA SER A 462 59.82 -1.96 -64.43
C SER A 462 60.52 -0.67 -64.89
N ALA A 463 61.83 -0.59 -64.69
CA ALA A 463 62.85 -0.12 -65.65
C ALA A 463 64.24 -0.24 -65.00
#